data_AF-A0A455B4L8-F1
#
_entry.id   AF-A0A455B4L8-F1
#
_cell.length_a   1.000
_cell.length_b   1.000
_cell.length_c   1.000
_cell.angle_alpha   90.00
_cell.angle_beta   90.00
_cell.angle_gamma   90.00
#
_symmetry.space_group_name_H-M   'P 1'
#
loop_
_entity.id
_entity.type
_entity.pdbx_description
1 polymer ?
#
loop_
_entity_poly.entity_id
_entity_poly.type
_entity_poly.pdbx_seq_one_letter_code
_entity_poly.pdbx_strand_id
1 'polypeptide(L)'
;GLNTIPLFVQLLYSSVENIQRVAAGVLCELAQDKEAADAIDAEGASAPLMELLHSRNEGTATYAAAVLFRISEDKNPDYRKRVSVELTNSLFKHDPAAWEAAQSMIPINEPYGDDMDATYRPMYSSDVPLDPLEMHMDMDGDYPIDTYSDGLRTPYPAADHMLA
;
A
#
# COMPACT_ATOMS: atom_id res chain seq x y z
N GLY A 1 -31.98 -18.72 5.42
CA GLY A 1 -31.85 -18.60 3.95
C GLY A 1 -30.59 -19.31 3.50
N LEU A 2 -30.42 -19.56 2.20
CA LEU A 2 -29.15 -20.06 1.65
C LEU A 2 -28.07 -18.98 1.84
N ASN A 3 -26.95 -19.32 2.48
CA ASN A 3 -25.79 -18.44 2.56
C ASN A 3 -24.99 -18.56 1.25
N THR A 4 -25.17 -17.61 0.34
CA THR A 4 -24.58 -17.66 -1.01
C THR A 4 -23.28 -16.87 -1.15
N ILE A 5 -22.90 -16.06 -0.15
CA ILE A 5 -21.69 -15.24 -0.19
C ILE A 5 -20.43 -16.08 -0.42
N PRO A 6 -20.17 -17.19 0.31
CA PRO A 6 -18.97 -17.99 0.10
C PRO A 6 -18.85 -18.53 -1.34
N LEU A 7 -19.99 -18.91 -1.92
CA LEU A 7 -20.04 -19.40 -3.31
C LEU A 7 -19.67 -18.29 -4.29
N PHE A 8 -20.22 -17.08 -4.14
CA PHE A 8 -19.88 -15.98 -5.04
C PHE A 8 -18.42 -15.55 -4.91
N VAL A 9 -17.86 -15.56 -3.70
CA VAL A 9 -16.42 -15.31 -3.50
C VAL A 9 -15.57 -16.36 -4.21
N GLN A 10 -15.94 -17.64 -4.13
CA GLN A 10 -15.24 -18.70 -4.86
C GLN A 10 -15.31 -18.51 -6.39
N LEU A 11 -16.45 -18.04 -6.90
CA LEU A 11 -16.64 -17.80 -8.34
C LEU A 11 -15.77 -16.65 -8.89
N LEU A 12 -15.22 -15.77 -8.05
CA LEU A 12 -14.24 -14.75 -8.47
C LEU A 12 -12.95 -15.38 -9.00
N TYR A 13 -12.61 -16.60 -8.58
CA TYR A 13 -11.45 -17.34 -9.09
C TYR A 13 -11.73 -18.12 -10.37
N SER A 14 -12.93 -18.02 -10.94
CA SER A 14 -13.26 -18.72 -12.18
C SER A 14 -12.37 -18.25 -13.32
N SER A 15 -11.92 -19.18 -14.17
CA SER A 15 -11.22 -18.84 -15.42
C SER A 15 -12.14 -18.25 -16.49
N VAL A 16 -13.46 -18.16 -16.23
CA VAL A 16 -14.45 -17.64 -17.17
C VAL A 16 -14.81 -16.22 -16.77
N GLU A 17 -14.38 -15.24 -17.58
CA GLU A 17 -14.60 -13.81 -17.29
C GLU A 17 -16.07 -13.46 -17.04
N ASN A 18 -17.01 -14.06 -17.79
CA ASN A 18 -18.43 -13.84 -17.59
C ASN A 18 -18.93 -14.27 -16.20
N ILE A 19 -18.35 -15.35 -15.65
CA ILE A 19 -18.68 -15.84 -14.31
C ILE A 19 -18.14 -14.87 -13.26
N GLN A 20 -16.88 -14.44 -13.40
CA GLN A 20 -16.28 -13.43 -12.51
C GLN A 20 -17.08 -12.14 -12.50
N ARG A 21 -17.49 -11.64 -13.68
CA ARG A 21 -18.30 -10.43 -13.82
C ARG A 21 -19.63 -10.53 -13.07
N VAL A 22 -20.36 -11.62 -13.27
CA VAL A 22 -21.67 -11.80 -12.61
C VAL A 22 -21.50 -12.02 -11.12
N ALA A 23 -20.48 -12.77 -10.69
CA ALA A 23 -20.18 -12.97 -9.27
C ALA A 23 -19.82 -11.64 -8.58
N ALA A 24 -18.93 -10.85 -9.16
CA ALA A 24 -18.57 -9.52 -8.67
C ALA A 24 -19.79 -8.57 -8.67
N GLY A 25 -20.63 -8.62 -9.70
CA GLY A 25 -21.85 -7.84 -9.78
C GLY A 25 -22.85 -8.17 -8.67
N VAL A 26 -23.09 -9.45 -8.39
CA VAL A 26 -23.96 -9.86 -7.27
C VAL A 26 -23.37 -9.42 -5.93
N LEU A 27 -22.06 -9.59 -5.72
CA LEU A 27 -21.39 -9.11 -4.50
C LEU A 27 -21.47 -7.58 -4.37
N CYS A 28 -21.43 -6.83 -5.48
CA CYS A 28 -21.60 -5.38 -5.50
C CYS A 28 -22.99 -4.96 -5.02
N GLU A 29 -24.04 -5.65 -5.45
CA GLU A 29 -25.40 -5.40 -4.97
C GLU A 29 -25.56 -5.76 -3.49
N LEU A 30 -24.98 -6.89 -3.06
CA LEU A 30 -25.04 -7.32 -1.65
C LEU A 30 -24.29 -6.38 -0.72
N ALA A 31 -23.10 -5.91 -1.10
CA ALA A 31 -22.27 -5.02 -0.29
C ALA A 31 -22.90 -3.63 -0.04
N GLN A 32 -24.05 -3.32 -0.65
CA GLN A 32 -24.85 -2.14 -0.28
C GLN A 32 -25.38 -2.22 1.14
N ASP A 33 -25.58 -3.44 1.65
CA ASP A 33 -25.91 -3.70 3.04
C ASP A 33 -24.63 -3.94 3.86
N LYS A 34 -24.59 -3.34 5.06
CA LYS A 34 -23.41 -3.37 5.93
C LYS A 34 -23.09 -4.76 6.45
N GLU A 35 -24.10 -5.52 6.86
CA GLU A 35 -23.91 -6.88 7.39
C GLU A 35 -23.41 -7.81 6.28
N ALA A 36 -23.93 -7.63 5.06
CA ALA A 36 -23.45 -8.36 3.90
C ALA A 36 -22.02 -7.97 3.50
N ALA A 37 -21.67 -6.68 3.53
CA ALA A 37 -20.30 -6.22 3.26
C ALA A 37 -19.29 -6.82 4.25
N ASP A 38 -19.63 -6.86 5.54
CA ASP A 38 -18.81 -7.48 6.59
C ASP A 38 -18.67 -8.99 6.35
N ALA A 39 -19.74 -9.67 5.95
CA ALA A 39 -19.69 -11.09 5.61
C ALA A 39 -18.83 -11.35 4.36
N ILE A 40 -18.91 -10.50 3.33
CA ILE A 40 -18.07 -10.60 2.12
C ILE A 40 -16.59 -10.47 2.47
N ASP A 41 -16.24 -9.51 3.33
CA ASP A 41 -14.85 -9.33 3.76
C ASP A 41 -14.36 -10.51 4.61
N ALA A 42 -15.20 -11.01 5.51
CA ALA A 42 -14.88 -12.17 6.35
C ALA A 42 -14.62 -13.45 5.54
N GLU A 43 -15.25 -13.60 4.38
CA GLU A 43 -14.99 -14.70 3.42
C GLU A 43 -13.70 -14.50 2.61
N GLY A 44 -12.96 -13.41 2.82
CA GLY A 44 -11.66 -13.18 2.19
C GLY A 44 -11.75 -12.66 0.76
N ALA A 45 -12.84 -12.00 0.38
CA ALA A 45 -13.04 -11.50 -0.98
C ALA A 45 -12.03 -10.42 -1.42
N SER A 46 -11.35 -9.76 -0.47
CA SER A 46 -10.39 -8.68 -0.76
C SER A 46 -9.31 -9.09 -1.77
N ALA A 47 -8.71 -10.27 -1.63
CA ALA A 47 -7.63 -10.71 -2.52
C ALA A 47 -8.07 -10.92 -3.99
N PRO A 48 -9.11 -11.72 -4.29
CA PRO A 48 -9.56 -11.90 -5.67
C PRO A 48 -10.13 -10.61 -6.28
N LEU A 49 -10.76 -9.75 -5.47
CA LEU A 49 -11.25 -8.46 -5.97
C LEU A 49 -10.11 -7.51 -6.36
N MET A 50 -9.01 -7.49 -5.61
CA MET A 50 -7.82 -6.71 -5.97
C MET A 50 -7.23 -7.18 -7.31
N GLU A 51 -7.21 -8.49 -7.56
CA GLU A 51 -6.78 -9.03 -8.86
C GLU A 51 -7.72 -8.59 -9.99
N LEU A 52 -9.03 -8.62 -9.75
CA LEU A 52 -10.05 -8.23 -10.72
C LEU A 52 -10.05 -6.73 -11.06
N LEU A 53 -9.48 -5.85 -10.23
CA LEU A 53 -9.28 -4.43 -10.57
C LEU A 53 -8.45 -4.25 -11.84
N HIS A 54 -7.55 -5.19 -12.13
CA HIS A 54 -6.70 -5.14 -13.30
C HIS A 54 -7.30 -5.88 -14.50
N SER A 55 -8.54 -6.36 -14.39
CA SER A 55 -9.25 -7.01 -15.50
C SER A 55 -9.33 -6.10 -16.72
N ARG A 56 -9.24 -6.69 -17.91
CA ARG A 56 -9.48 -5.98 -19.18
C ARG A 56 -10.96 -5.68 -19.40
N ASN A 57 -11.84 -6.37 -18.67
CA ASN A 57 -13.27 -6.12 -18.69
C ASN A 57 -13.59 -4.99 -17.71
N GLU A 58 -13.79 -3.79 -18.24
CA GLU A 58 -14.06 -2.58 -17.44
C GLU A 58 -15.22 -2.78 -16.46
N GLY A 59 -16.31 -3.42 -16.88
CA GLY A 59 -17.44 -3.69 -16.00
C GLY A 59 -17.10 -4.59 -14.81
N THR A 60 -16.20 -5.56 -15.00
CA THR A 60 -15.71 -6.42 -13.90
C THR A 60 -14.83 -5.63 -12.95
N ALA A 61 -13.91 -4.82 -13.47
CA ALA A 61 -13.04 -3.97 -12.66
C ALA A 61 -13.85 -2.94 -11.86
N THR A 62 -14.90 -2.34 -12.45
CA THR A 62 -15.80 -1.42 -11.75
C THR A 62 -16.58 -2.10 -10.62
N TYR A 63 -17.12 -3.30 -10.84
CA TYR A 63 -17.79 -4.04 -9.76
C TYR A 63 -16.81 -4.39 -8.64
N ALA A 64 -15.61 -4.85 -8.97
CA ALA A 64 -14.57 -5.17 -7.99
C ALA A 64 -14.20 -3.94 -7.15
N ALA A 65 -14.02 -2.80 -7.80
CA ALA A 65 -13.75 -1.52 -7.15
C ALA A 65 -14.86 -1.11 -6.18
N ALA A 66 -16.11 -1.22 -6.62
CA ALA A 66 -17.27 -0.88 -5.77
C ALA A 66 -17.36 -1.77 -4.53
N VAL A 67 -17.10 -3.08 -4.65
CA VAL A 67 -17.09 -3.99 -3.50
C VAL A 67 -15.93 -3.66 -2.56
N LEU A 68 -14.71 -3.49 -3.09
CA LEU A 68 -13.53 -3.14 -2.29
C LEU A 68 -13.72 -1.83 -1.51
N PHE A 69 -14.30 -0.83 -2.16
CA PHE A 69 -14.63 0.43 -1.50
C PHE A 69 -15.57 0.21 -0.31
N ARG A 70 -16.66 -0.53 -0.51
CA ARG A 70 -17.67 -0.82 0.52
C ARG A 70 -17.11 -1.60 1.71
N ILE A 71 -16.38 -2.68 1.45
CA ILE A 71 -15.80 -3.49 2.54
C ILE A 71 -14.63 -2.77 3.26
N SER A 72 -14.09 -1.71 2.68
CA SER A 72 -13.05 -0.89 3.29
C SER A 72 -13.58 0.21 4.22
N GLU A 73 -14.89 0.52 4.19
CA GLU A 73 -15.47 1.72 4.81
C GLU A 73 -15.16 1.86 6.31
N ASP A 74 -15.22 0.74 7.05
CA ASP A 74 -14.95 0.67 8.49
C ASP A 74 -13.49 0.35 8.84
N LYS A 75 -12.63 0.16 7.84
CA LYS A 75 -11.21 -0.10 8.06
C LYS A 75 -10.51 1.19 8.50
N ASN A 76 -9.32 1.05 9.07
CA ASN A 76 -8.53 2.19 9.48
C ASN A 76 -8.24 3.15 8.29
N PRO A 77 -8.03 4.45 8.56
CA PRO A 77 -7.83 5.45 7.50
C PRO A 77 -6.69 5.11 6.54
N ASP A 78 -5.61 4.50 7.01
CA ASP A 78 -4.45 4.16 6.17
C ASP A 78 -4.77 3.02 5.19
N TYR A 79 -5.57 2.04 5.60
CA TYR A 79 -6.07 1.00 4.73
C TYR A 79 -6.96 1.58 3.64
N ARG A 80 -7.92 2.43 4.02
CA ARG A 80 -8.82 3.11 3.08
C ARG A 80 -8.07 3.97 2.07
N LYS A 81 -7.04 4.69 2.51
CA LYS A 81 -6.16 5.45 1.62
C LYS A 81 -5.48 4.54 0.59
N ARG A 82 -4.88 3.42 1.04
CA ARG A 82 -4.23 2.47 0.13
C ARG A 82 -5.21 1.90 -0.89
N VAL A 83 -6.41 1.49 -0.47
CA VAL A 83 -7.46 1.03 -1.38
C VAL A 83 -7.83 2.12 -2.37
N SER A 84 -8.09 3.35 -1.91
CA SER A 84 -8.45 4.47 -2.79
C SER A 84 -7.40 4.75 -3.87
N VAL A 85 -6.11 4.76 -3.49
CA VAL A 85 -4.99 4.93 -4.43
C VAL A 85 -4.94 3.79 -5.45
N GLU A 86 -5.15 2.54 -5.01
CA GLU A 86 -5.17 1.39 -5.92
C GLU A 86 -6.33 1.46 -6.91
N LEU A 87 -7.51 1.88 -6.45
CA LEU A 87 -8.71 2.06 -7.28
C LEU A 87 -8.48 3.13 -8.34
N THR A 88 -7.97 4.30 -7.96
CA THR A 88 -7.72 5.39 -8.91
C THR A 88 -6.65 4.96 -9.92
N ASN A 89 -5.56 4.34 -9.48
CA ASN A 89 -4.50 3.84 -10.37
C ASN A 89 -5.04 2.83 -11.38
N SER A 90 -5.83 1.87 -10.91
CA SER A 90 -6.33 0.76 -11.74
C SER A 90 -7.38 1.20 -12.74
N LEU A 91 -8.31 2.07 -12.34
CA LEU A 91 -9.44 2.48 -13.18
C LEU A 91 -9.08 3.55 -14.21
N PHE A 92 -8.15 4.46 -13.90
CA PHE A 92 -7.84 5.61 -14.77
C PHE A 92 -6.54 5.45 -15.57
N LYS A 93 -5.81 4.34 -15.44
CA LYS A 93 -4.54 4.08 -16.16
C LYS A 93 -4.59 4.31 -17.68
N HIS A 94 -5.76 4.19 -18.31
CA HIS A 94 -5.94 4.35 -19.76
C HIS A 94 -6.61 5.67 -20.15
N ASP A 95 -6.99 6.51 -19.18
CA ASP A 95 -7.61 7.80 -19.40
C ASP A 95 -6.85 8.89 -18.62
N PRO A 96 -5.83 9.51 -19.24
CA PRO A 96 -5.05 10.58 -18.62
C PRO A 96 -5.90 11.77 -18.20
N ALA A 97 -6.99 12.07 -18.92
CA ALA A 97 -7.86 13.19 -18.59
C ALA A 97 -8.68 12.89 -17.31
N ALA A 98 -9.18 11.66 -17.18
CA ALA A 98 -9.86 11.22 -15.96
C ALA A 98 -8.91 11.15 -14.75
N TRP A 99 -7.66 10.75 -14.97
CA TRP A 99 -6.63 10.74 -13.93
C TRP A 99 -6.32 12.14 -13.40
N GLU A 100 -6.07 13.12 -14.27
CA GLU A 100 -5.83 14.52 -13.89
C GLU A 100 -7.06 15.12 -13.17
N ALA A 101 -8.27 14.82 -13.65
CA ALA A 101 -9.50 15.25 -13.00
C ALA A 101 -9.63 14.65 -11.58
N ALA A 102 -9.32 13.37 -11.40
CA ALA A 102 -9.35 12.72 -10.09
C ALA A 102 -8.33 13.33 -9.11
N GLN A 103 -7.12 13.68 -9.57
CA GLN A 103 -6.11 14.37 -8.75
C GLN A 103 -6.58 15.77 -8.33
N SER A 104 -7.24 16.50 -9.22
CA SER A 104 -7.74 17.86 -8.93
C SER A 104 -8.86 17.89 -7.88
N MET A 105 -9.55 16.77 -7.67
CA MET A 105 -10.65 16.64 -6.70
C MET A 105 -10.20 16.28 -5.28
N ILE A 106 -8.91 15.96 -5.08
CA ILE A 106 -8.35 15.78 -3.74
C ILE A 106 -8.11 17.17 -3.16
N PRO A 107 -8.84 17.60 -2.11
CA PRO A 107 -8.65 18.93 -1.54
C PRO A 107 -7.22 19.09 -1.04
N ILE A 108 -6.56 20.15 -1.50
CA ILE A 108 -5.23 20.60 -1.07
C ILE A 108 -5.35 21.21 0.33
N ASN A 109 -5.83 20.43 1.30
CA ASN A 109 -5.91 20.89 2.68
C ASN A 109 -5.47 19.74 3.60
N GLU A 110 -4.19 19.39 3.48
CA GLU A 110 -3.47 18.79 4.59
C GLU A 110 -3.38 19.83 5.72
N PRO A 111 -3.88 19.55 6.93
CA PRO A 111 -3.46 20.27 8.12
C PRO A 111 -2.17 19.62 8.66
N TYR A 112 -1.18 19.40 7.80
CA TYR A 112 0.18 18.98 8.18
C TYR A 112 1.16 20.13 7.98
N GLY A 113 0.76 21.31 8.43
CA GLY A 113 1.60 22.50 8.48
C GLY A 113 1.53 23.13 9.86
N ASP A 114 1.90 22.41 10.92
CA ASP A 114 2.12 23.07 12.22
C ASP A 114 3.15 22.43 13.16
N ASP A 115 4.05 21.57 12.66
CA ASP A 115 5.21 21.09 13.45
C ASP A 115 6.52 21.14 12.66
N MET A 116 6.67 22.12 11.75
CA MET A 116 8.00 22.50 11.27
C MET A 116 8.67 23.34 12.36
N ASP A 117 9.23 22.60 13.31
CA ASP A 117 10.16 22.97 14.36
C ASP A 117 10.82 24.36 14.17
N ALA A 118 10.51 25.27 15.09
CA ALA A 118 11.06 26.62 15.20
C ALA A 118 12.58 26.66 15.54
N THR A 119 13.33 25.63 15.14
CA THR A 119 14.74 25.41 15.51
C THR A 119 15.68 25.27 14.31
N TYR A 120 15.19 25.35 13.06
CA TYR A 120 16.10 25.36 11.90
C TYR A 120 16.81 26.72 11.76
N ARG A 121 17.96 26.85 12.42
CA ARG A 121 18.94 27.90 12.14
C ARG A 121 19.70 27.52 10.86
N PRO A 122 19.70 28.36 9.81
CA PRO A 122 20.52 28.12 8.63
C PRO A 122 22.01 28.07 9.03
N MET A 123 22.65 26.91 8.87
CA MET A 123 24.06 26.68 9.22
C MET A 123 25.05 27.22 8.18
N TYR A 124 24.59 27.95 7.17
CA TYR A 124 25.45 28.63 6.21
C TYR A 124 25.01 30.08 6.06
N SER A 125 25.76 30.98 6.73
CA SER A 125 25.75 32.41 6.43
C SER A 125 26.52 32.62 5.13
N SER A 126 25.89 33.30 4.18
CA SER A 126 26.30 33.43 2.76
C SER A 126 27.52 34.33 2.50
N ASP A 127 28.49 34.44 3.42
CA ASP A 127 29.56 35.44 3.33
C ASP A 127 30.97 34.85 3.52
N VAL A 128 31.33 33.84 2.73
CA VAL A 128 32.75 33.41 2.62
C VAL A 128 33.14 33.27 1.14
N PRO A 129 34.11 34.06 0.63
CA PRO A 129 34.58 33.96 -0.75
C PRO A 129 35.35 32.66 -0.98
N LEU A 130 34.98 31.90 -2.01
CA LEU A 130 35.70 30.70 -2.46
C LEU A 130 36.84 31.12 -3.40
N ASP A 131 38.09 30.92 -2.98
CA ASP A 131 39.27 31.07 -3.84
C ASP A 131 39.56 29.70 -4.52
N PRO A 132 39.90 29.64 -5.83
CA PRO A 132 39.89 28.40 -6.60
C PRO A 132 41.27 27.71 -6.56
N LEU A 133 41.36 26.53 -5.96
CA LEU A 133 42.54 25.67 -6.10
C LEU A 133 42.16 24.23 -6.47
N GLU A 134 42.59 23.90 -7.69
CA GLU A 134 42.89 22.62 -8.33
C GLU A 134 42.48 21.32 -7.61
N MET A 135 41.63 20.56 -8.32
CA MET A 135 41.40 19.12 -8.11
C MET A 135 42.72 18.35 -8.25
N HIS A 136 43.33 18.00 -7.12
CA HIS A 136 44.28 16.90 -7.04
C HIS A 136 43.68 15.80 -6.16
N MET A 137 43.24 14.72 -6.82
CA MET A 137 42.84 13.48 -6.17
C MET A 137 44.11 12.74 -5.73
N ASP A 138 44.46 12.89 -4.45
CA ASP A 138 45.39 11.98 -3.78
C ASP A 138 44.60 11.17 -2.74
N MET A 139 44.34 9.92 -3.13
CA MET A 139 43.73 8.87 -2.31
C MET A 139 44.76 8.35 -1.30
N ASP A 140 44.68 8.75 -0.03
CA ASP A 140 45.42 8.11 1.06
C ASP A 140 44.70 8.27 2.42
N GLY A 141 44.12 7.16 2.92
CA GLY A 141 43.79 6.82 4.34
C GLY A 141 42.84 7.74 5.12
N ASP A 142 41.91 7.31 5.98
CA ASP A 142 41.67 6.04 6.65
C ASP A 142 40.29 6.20 7.33
N TYR A 143 39.24 5.53 6.85
CA TYR A 143 37.92 5.52 7.51
C TYR A 143 37.73 4.16 8.20
N PRO A 144 37.57 4.10 9.53
CA PRO A 144 37.34 2.84 10.22
C PRO A 144 35.94 2.33 9.88
N ILE A 145 35.92 1.28 9.07
CA ILE A 145 34.79 0.37 8.91
C ILE A 145 34.84 -0.62 10.08
N ASP A 146 33.76 -0.78 10.84
CA ASP A 146 33.18 -2.11 11.09
C ASP A 146 32.04 -2.15 12.14
N THR A 147 30.92 -2.71 11.66
CA THR A 147 30.04 -3.68 12.33
C THR A 147 29.18 -3.24 13.53
N TYR A 148 27.94 -2.82 13.26
CA TYR A 148 26.87 -2.91 14.25
C TYR A 148 26.22 -4.29 14.22
N SER A 149 26.29 -4.94 15.38
CA SER A 149 25.91 -6.32 15.66
C SER A 149 24.40 -6.49 15.81
N ASP A 150 23.91 -7.60 15.26
CA ASP A 150 22.62 -8.23 15.49
C ASP A 150 22.59 -8.91 16.89
N GLY A 151 21.42 -8.85 17.53
CA GLY A 151 20.93 -9.88 18.45
C GLY A 151 21.67 -10.16 19.77
N LEU A 152 21.18 -9.57 20.87
CA LEU A 152 21.33 -10.07 22.24
C LEU A 152 20.66 -11.46 22.43
N ARG A 153 21.45 -12.51 22.67
CA ARG A 153 21.19 -13.50 23.76
C ARG A 153 22.34 -14.52 23.94
N THR A 154 22.82 -14.62 25.17
CA THR A 154 23.86 -15.54 25.67
C THR A 154 23.33 -16.97 25.90
N PRO A 155 24.15 -18.02 25.72
CA PRO A 155 23.93 -19.34 26.32
C PRO A 155 24.75 -19.54 27.62
N TYR A 156 24.18 -20.30 28.57
CA TYR A 156 24.76 -20.76 29.85
C TYR A 156 25.84 -21.87 29.65
N PRO A 157 26.62 -22.26 30.71
CA PRO A 157 28.05 -22.58 30.61
C PRO A 157 28.35 -24.02 30.19
N ALA A 158 29.53 -24.21 29.59
CA ALA A 158 30.06 -25.51 29.19
C ALA A 158 30.55 -26.33 30.39
N ALA A 159 30.12 -27.60 30.44
CA ALA A 159 30.69 -28.64 31.28
C ALA A 159 31.99 -29.16 30.66
N ASP A 160 33.04 -29.26 31.46
CA ASP A 160 34.25 -30.00 31.15
C ASP A 160 33.93 -31.50 30.97
N HIS A 161 34.46 -32.10 29.90
CA HIS A 161 35.41 -33.22 29.97
C HIS A 161 35.54 -33.88 28.59
N MET A 162 36.76 -33.79 28.04
CA MET A 162 37.18 -34.47 26.82
C MET A 162 37.27 -35.98 27.02
N LEU A 163 36.79 -36.72 26.02
CA LEU A 163 37.08 -38.15 25.83
C LEU A 163 38.49 -38.33 25.28
N ALA A 164 39.33 -39.03 26.02
CA ALA A 164 40.35 -39.96 25.55
C ALA A 164 40.60 -41.01 26.65
#